data_AF-A0A6G7EH99-F1
#
_entry.id   AF-A0A6G7EH99-F1
#
_cell.length_a   1.000
_cell.length_b   1.000
_cell.length_c   1.000
_cell.angle_alpha   90.00
_cell.angle_beta   90.00
_cell.angle_gamma   90.00
#
_symmetry.space_group_name_H-M   'P 1'
#
loop_
_entity.id
_entity.type
_entity.pdbx_description
1 polymer ?
#
loop_
_entity_poly.entity_id
_entity_poly.type
_entity_poly.pdbx_seq_one_letter_code
_entity_poly.pdbx_strand_id
1 'polypeptide(L)'
;MTQFRGGVNVIDPVEAGAVPSKGVFMRERVELIAGPHMVRLQVQMSPYAQSETIAVRALSPEGHELAKDDVCVGDADAMVRLDALTLKFHLPEAQEITFEGHASANVSTTHLRFFTQAPVGEYERNEDRFNFYPGDIPHRSLRFLVIGTTAVCNANCSHCPTNKVYSRTQAKGVMDMALFERIIRELADLEFDGTVAFGLFGEPLQDPHLAARVEMIRSLCPKANISLSTNAALYDAAKHRDALAKIDDIAVHIEALTSDVYETVMRPLKVRRTFPRAEQLIADQAGRVHIVSPVHRQNIDQIANIKSHWEERGAGETEFIALSNRCGQSPNYDNLALAPTAVGCGPEMVITELVVDWDGAVLTCCQDFHRYGRIGDLRRESVVETLASASRARVRRLFNEKRWNALKACAGCKLDSESAVKTVVDEKLAVLDEKRRFSADQFGFKGAAKRVDGGILLDARNLASAIGLRSRARRGATTGPNRRLTPGNYLVKFDLVDLKQDPGGGITLDVTDGSNVLTRHVPKRKGPWEMHLDVRPDAGKLEFRIHVRGARLWFCGVTVERIDLTA
;
A
#
# COMPACT_ATOMS: atom_id res chain seq x y z
N MET A 1 6.96 17.33 29.17
CA MET A 1 8.25 17.93 29.61
C MET A 1 9.33 17.49 28.64
N THR A 2 9.72 18.44 27.79
CA THR A 2 11.02 18.68 27.12
C THR A 2 11.98 17.52 26.78
N GLN A 3 12.03 17.23 25.47
CA GLN A 3 13.20 16.93 24.62
C GLN A 3 14.46 16.29 25.26
N PHE A 4 14.63 14.99 25.01
CA PHE A 4 15.74 14.49 24.20
C PHE A 4 15.14 13.65 23.08
N ARG A 5 15.12 14.20 21.85
CA ARG A 5 14.90 13.41 20.64
C ARG A 5 16.14 12.53 20.46
N GLY A 6 16.15 11.36 21.07
CA GLY A 6 16.89 10.22 20.55
C GLY A 6 16.22 9.83 19.24
N GLY A 7 16.51 10.57 18.18
CA GLY A 7 16.07 10.24 16.84
C GLY A 7 16.57 8.84 16.54
N VAL A 8 15.66 7.88 16.47
CA VAL A 8 15.87 6.72 15.64
C VAL A 8 15.99 7.30 14.25
N ASN A 9 17.21 7.51 13.76
CA ASN A 9 17.45 7.74 12.36
C ASN A 9 17.08 6.41 11.67
N VAL A 10 15.79 6.22 11.40
CA VAL A 10 15.35 5.37 10.32
C VAL A 10 15.88 6.08 9.08
N ILE A 11 17.01 5.60 8.59
CA ILE A 11 17.64 6.10 7.37
C ILE A 11 16.67 5.75 6.25
N ASP A 12 16.20 6.77 5.53
CA ASP A 12 15.50 6.57 4.27
C ASP A 12 16.43 5.76 3.35
N PRO A 13 15.97 4.62 2.80
CA PRO A 13 16.81 3.86 1.90
C PRO A 13 17.25 4.76 0.74
N VAL A 14 18.55 4.72 0.46
CA VAL A 14 19.26 5.32 -0.68
C VAL A 14 18.32 5.57 -1.85
N GLU A 15 18.33 6.80 -2.38
CA GLU A 15 17.65 7.21 -3.61
C GLU A 15 17.57 6.03 -4.59
N ALA A 16 16.34 5.57 -4.83
CA ALA A 16 16.04 4.53 -5.81
C ALA A 16 16.45 5.05 -7.21
N GLY A 17 17.69 4.79 -7.62
CA GLY A 17 18.18 5.24 -8.93
C GLY A 17 19.69 5.36 -9.07
N ALA A 18 20.46 5.49 -7.99
CA ALA A 18 21.91 5.45 -8.08
C ALA A 18 22.36 4.00 -8.32
N VAL A 19 22.81 3.66 -9.54
CA VAL A 19 23.45 2.37 -9.83
C VAL A 19 24.64 2.26 -8.88
N PRO A 20 24.63 1.33 -7.92
CA PRO A 20 25.78 1.18 -7.05
C PRO A 20 26.98 0.79 -7.89
N SER A 21 28.14 1.39 -7.62
CA SER A 21 29.41 0.89 -8.17
C SER A 21 29.51 -0.62 -7.90
N LYS A 22 30.07 -1.41 -8.83
CA LYS A 22 30.20 -2.87 -8.72
C LYS A 22 30.52 -3.29 -7.28
N GLY A 23 29.60 -4.02 -6.64
CA GLY A 23 29.81 -4.56 -5.29
C GLY A 23 29.11 -3.78 -4.17
N VAL A 24 28.75 -2.51 -4.35
CA VAL A 24 28.18 -1.68 -3.26
C VAL A 24 26.67 -1.92 -3.12
N PHE A 25 26.15 -2.21 -1.94
CA PHE A 25 24.70 -2.32 -1.69
C PHE A 25 24.13 -1.20 -0.82
N MET A 26 25.00 -0.43 -0.15
CA MET A 26 24.61 0.78 0.57
C MET A 26 25.74 1.81 0.52
N ARG A 27 25.39 3.09 0.53
CA ARG A 27 26.32 4.20 0.72
C ARG A 27 25.59 5.30 1.47
N GLU A 28 26.06 5.62 2.67
CA GLU A 28 25.47 6.65 3.53
C GLU A 28 26.52 7.69 3.90
N ARG A 29 26.14 8.96 3.94
CA ARG A 29 27.03 10.06 4.35
C ARG A 29 26.49 10.68 5.63
N VAL A 30 27.34 10.78 6.64
CA VAL A 30 26.95 11.30 7.95
C VAL A 30 28.02 12.27 8.43
N GLU A 31 27.60 13.47 8.80
CA GLU A 31 28.48 14.43 9.47
C GLU A 31 28.69 14.01 10.93
N LEU A 32 29.94 13.75 11.29
CA LEU A 32 30.34 13.30 12.63
C LEU A 32 31.24 14.34 13.29
N ILE A 33 31.09 14.52 14.60
CA ILE A 33 31.93 15.41 15.39
C ILE A 33 33.33 14.81 15.62
N ALA A 34 34.27 15.61 16.12
CA ALA A 34 35.58 15.09 16.53
C ALA A 34 35.44 14.10 17.70
N GLY A 35 36.28 13.06 17.72
CA GLY A 35 36.35 12.09 18.80
C GLY A 35 36.22 10.63 18.37
N PRO A 36 36.15 9.71 19.34
CA PRO A 36 35.96 8.28 19.07
C PRO A 36 34.53 7.96 18.68
N HIS A 37 34.37 7.12 17.66
CA HIS A 37 33.08 6.61 17.19
C HIS A 37 33.06 5.09 17.17
N MET A 38 31.89 4.55 17.52
CA MET A 38 31.54 3.15 17.30
C MET A 38 30.18 3.09 16.62
N VAL A 39 30.12 2.37 15.50
CA VAL A 39 28.93 2.19 14.68
C VAL A 39 28.65 0.70 14.57
N ARG A 40 27.39 0.31 14.78
CA ARG A 40 26.91 -1.06 14.56
C ARG A 40 25.97 -1.07 13.36
N LEU A 41 26.22 -1.99 12.45
CA LEU A 41 25.41 -2.20 11.25
C LEU A 41 24.81 -3.61 11.28
N GLN A 42 23.56 -3.70 10.85
CA GLN A 42 22.86 -4.95 10.63
C GLN A 42 22.62 -5.13 9.14
N VAL A 43 23.04 -6.26 8.59
CA VAL A 43 22.88 -6.57 7.17
C VAL A 43 22.02 -7.81 7.01
N GLN A 44 21.04 -7.70 6.12
CA GLN A 44 20.33 -8.84 5.59
C GLN A 44 21.04 -9.32 4.34
N MET A 45 21.61 -10.52 4.39
CA MET A 45 22.21 -11.13 3.21
C MET A 45 21.16 -11.49 2.15
N SER A 46 21.64 -11.63 0.91
CA SER A 46 20.85 -12.24 -0.15
C SER A 46 20.41 -13.66 0.21
N PRO A 47 19.16 -14.07 -0.12
CA PRO A 47 18.74 -15.46 -0.01
C PRO A 47 19.48 -16.40 -1.00
N TYR A 48 20.18 -15.84 -1.98
CA TYR A 48 20.98 -16.57 -2.97
C TYR A 48 22.45 -16.69 -2.57
N ALA A 49 22.83 -16.14 -1.41
CA ALA A 49 24.19 -16.16 -0.93
C ALA A 49 24.64 -17.58 -0.56
N GLN A 50 25.87 -17.93 -0.94
CA GLN A 50 26.52 -19.22 -0.68
C GLN A 50 27.87 -19.05 0.03
N SER A 51 28.74 -18.20 -0.52
CA SER A 51 30.11 -18.03 -0.04
C SER A 51 30.63 -16.60 -0.24
N GLU A 52 29.72 -15.63 -0.34
CA GLU A 52 30.06 -14.23 -0.52
C GLU A 52 30.67 -13.62 0.74
N THR A 53 31.53 -12.64 0.52
CA THR A 53 31.98 -11.74 1.59
C THR A 53 31.10 -10.50 1.58
N ILE A 54 30.55 -10.18 2.74
CA ILE A 54 29.88 -8.91 3.02
C ILE A 54 30.84 -8.08 3.87
N ALA A 55 31.18 -6.89 3.41
CA ALA A 55 32.05 -5.95 4.11
C ALA A 55 31.34 -4.62 4.33
N VAL A 56 31.61 -3.97 5.44
CA VAL A 56 31.20 -2.59 5.72
C VAL A 56 32.44 -1.74 5.99
N ARG A 57 32.44 -0.49 5.55
CA ARG A 57 33.58 0.43 5.64
C ARG A 57 33.12 1.82 6.07
N ALA A 58 33.98 2.52 6.80
CA ALA A 58 33.88 3.96 7.01
C ALA A 58 35.02 4.64 6.25
N LEU A 59 34.71 5.64 5.44
CA LEU A 59 35.63 6.36 4.57
C LEU A 59 35.64 7.85 4.90
N SER A 60 36.83 8.48 4.91
CA SER A 60 36.97 9.94 5.00
C SER A 60 36.44 10.65 3.74
N PRO A 61 36.29 11.99 3.74
CA PRO A 61 35.91 12.75 2.55
C PRO A 61 36.84 12.51 1.34
N GLU A 62 38.13 12.25 1.59
CA GLU A 62 39.14 11.95 0.58
C GLU A 62 39.08 10.48 0.10
N GLY A 63 38.21 9.65 0.71
CA GLY A 63 38.05 8.24 0.39
C GLY A 63 39.01 7.31 1.13
N HIS A 64 39.73 7.78 2.16
CA HIS A 64 40.60 6.92 2.96
C HIS A 64 39.79 6.02 3.90
N GLU A 65 40.12 4.73 3.97
CA GLU A 65 39.46 3.78 4.87
C GLU A 65 39.86 4.06 6.33
N LEU A 66 38.86 4.43 7.14
CA LEU A 66 39.00 4.70 8.57
C LEU A 66 38.75 3.45 9.41
N ALA A 67 37.83 2.59 8.97
CA ALA A 67 37.51 1.31 9.60
C ALA A 67 36.85 0.37 8.60
N LYS A 68 36.98 -0.94 8.85
CA LYS A 68 36.33 -2.01 8.09
C LYS A 68 35.96 -3.18 9.01
N ASP A 69 34.84 -3.83 8.71
CA ASP A 69 34.47 -5.14 9.24
C ASP A 69 33.88 -5.98 8.11
N ASP A 70 34.07 -7.29 8.14
CA ASP A 70 33.56 -8.21 7.13
C ASP A 70 33.21 -9.60 7.68
N VAL A 71 32.31 -10.27 6.95
CA VAL A 71 31.79 -11.60 7.25
C VAL A 71 31.70 -12.40 5.95
N CYS A 72 32.15 -13.64 5.99
CA CYS A 72 31.94 -14.61 4.93
C CYS A 72 30.66 -15.43 5.21
N VAL A 73 29.73 -15.45 4.25
CA VAL A 73 28.39 -16.07 4.42
C VAL A 73 28.43 -17.58 4.69
N GLY A 74 29.54 -18.25 4.33
CA GLY A 74 29.74 -19.69 4.58
C GLY A 74 30.18 -20.05 6.01
N ASP A 75 30.46 -19.08 6.87
CA ASP A 75 30.94 -19.35 8.23
C ASP A 75 29.79 -19.80 9.16
N ALA A 76 30.09 -20.64 10.15
CA ALA A 76 29.10 -21.24 11.06
C ALA A 76 28.23 -20.22 11.83
N ASP A 77 28.71 -18.97 11.95
CA ASP A 77 28.04 -17.88 12.67
C ASP A 77 27.76 -16.64 11.79
N ALA A 78 27.88 -16.77 10.46
CA ALA A 78 27.77 -15.64 9.54
C ALA A 78 26.47 -14.82 9.76
N MET A 79 25.33 -15.52 9.87
CA MET A 79 24.03 -14.90 10.14
C MET A 79 24.03 -14.04 11.40
N VAL A 80 24.65 -14.52 12.48
CA VAL A 80 24.72 -13.82 13.77
C VAL A 80 25.69 -12.64 13.68
N ARG A 81 26.84 -12.83 13.02
CA ARG A 81 27.81 -11.75 12.82
C ARG A 81 27.27 -10.61 11.97
N LEU A 82 26.41 -10.89 10.99
CA LEU A 82 25.77 -9.86 10.17
C LEU A 82 24.79 -8.98 10.95
N ASP A 83 24.30 -9.41 12.12
CA ASP A 83 23.52 -8.55 13.02
C ASP A 83 24.42 -7.70 13.96
N ALA A 84 25.74 -7.86 13.89
CA ALA A 84 26.71 -7.29 14.82
C ALA A 84 27.99 -6.72 14.17
N LEU A 85 27.95 -6.39 12.87
CA LEU A 85 29.06 -5.73 12.18
C LEU A 85 29.36 -4.41 12.88
N THR A 86 30.63 -4.18 13.21
CA THR A 86 31.03 -3.04 14.04
C THR A 86 32.21 -2.29 13.44
N LEU A 87 32.06 -0.98 13.27
CA LEU A 87 33.12 -0.07 12.85
C LEU A 87 33.55 0.79 14.03
N LYS A 88 34.85 0.83 14.32
CA LYS A 88 35.46 1.65 15.38
C LYS A 88 36.56 2.51 14.78
N PHE A 89 36.47 3.83 14.95
CA PHE A 89 37.45 4.78 14.43
C PHE A 89 37.46 6.07 15.25
N HIS A 90 38.46 6.92 15.01
CA HIS A 90 38.61 8.20 15.68
C HIS A 90 38.73 9.32 14.64
N LEU A 91 38.03 10.42 14.88
CA LEU A 91 38.07 11.60 14.02
C LEU A 91 38.82 12.75 14.73
N PRO A 92 39.87 13.32 14.12
CA PRO A 92 40.61 14.43 14.72
C PRO A 92 39.80 15.73 14.75
N GLU A 93 38.89 15.89 13.79
CA GLU A 93 37.99 17.02 13.66
C GLU A 93 36.64 16.56 13.11
N ALA A 94 35.63 17.41 13.25
CA ALA A 94 34.31 17.15 12.71
C ALA A 94 34.37 17.11 11.17
N GLN A 95 33.84 16.06 10.56
CA GLN A 95 33.88 15.86 9.12
C GLN A 95 32.79 14.90 8.65
N GLU A 96 32.48 14.94 7.36
CA GLU A 96 31.57 14.00 6.72
C GLU A 96 32.25 12.64 6.55
N ILE A 97 31.61 11.57 7.02
CA ILE A 97 32.06 10.20 6.85
C ILE A 97 31.12 9.47 5.90
N THR A 98 31.70 8.77 4.93
CA THR A 98 30.94 7.88 4.04
C THR A 98 31.00 6.45 4.57
N PHE A 99 29.85 5.87 4.90
CA PHE A 99 29.71 4.45 5.20
C PHE A 99 29.34 3.69 3.94
N GLU A 100 30.08 2.63 3.61
CA GLU A 100 29.79 1.78 2.45
C GLU A 100 29.61 0.32 2.85
N GLY A 101 28.65 -0.34 2.21
CA GLY A 101 28.42 -1.77 2.33
C GLY A 101 28.72 -2.43 1.00
N HIS A 102 29.58 -3.44 1.02
CA HIS A 102 30.05 -4.18 -0.15
C HIS A 102 29.67 -5.65 -0.02
N ALA A 103 29.20 -6.24 -1.12
CA ALA A 103 29.00 -7.68 -1.25
C ALA A 103 29.74 -8.19 -2.48
N SER A 104 30.45 -9.31 -2.35
CA SER A 104 31.22 -9.87 -3.47
C SER A 104 30.34 -10.48 -4.58
N ALA A 105 29.09 -10.84 -4.26
CA ALA A 105 28.05 -11.19 -5.22
C ALA A 105 26.66 -10.87 -4.64
N ASN A 106 25.60 -11.03 -5.44
CA ASN A 106 24.20 -10.85 -5.04
C ASN A 106 23.87 -9.47 -4.43
N VAL A 107 24.65 -8.44 -4.78
CA VAL A 107 24.61 -7.07 -4.27
C VAL A 107 23.20 -6.49 -4.25
N SER A 108 22.43 -6.64 -5.34
CA SER A 108 21.08 -6.07 -5.48
C SER A 108 20.02 -6.69 -4.57
N THR A 109 20.37 -7.74 -3.82
CA THR A 109 19.46 -8.48 -2.93
C THR A 109 19.98 -8.57 -1.49
N THR A 110 21.14 -7.98 -1.23
CA THR A 110 21.72 -7.74 0.10
C THR A 110 21.34 -6.33 0.51
N HIS A 111 20.85 -6.16 1.74
CA HIS A 111 20.31 -4.88 2.19
C HIS A 111 20.86 -4.52 3.57
N LEU A 112 21.12 -3.23 3.78
CA LEU A 112 21.23 -2.69 5.13
C LEU A 112 19.86 -2.82 5.81
N ARG A 113 19.83 -3.41 7.00
CA ARG A 113 18.62 -3.54 7.82
C ARG A 113 18.53 -2.47 8.89
N PHE A 114 19.65 -2.19 9.54
CA PHE A 114 19.67 -1.24 10.65
C PHE A 114 21.08 -0.65 10.80
N PHE A 115 21.13 0.61 11.23
CA PHE A 115 22.36 1.36 11.43
C PHE A 115 22.25 2.10 12.76
N THR A 116 23.24 1.97 13.64
CA THR A 116 23.20 2.63 14.96
C THR A 116 24.58 3.08 15.36
N GLN A 117 24.69 4.34 15.76
CA GLN A 117 25.92 4.92 16.30
C GLN A 117 25.80 5.08 17.81
N ALA A 118 26.85 4.71 18.54
CA ALA A 118 26.94 4.98 19.97
C ALA A 118 27.35 6.44 20.24
N PRO A 119 26.93 7.04 21.39
CA PRO A 119 27.37 8.37 21.79
C PRO A 119 28.90 8.51 21.85
N VAL A 120 29.42 9.71 21.56
CA VAL A 120 30.86 10.00 21.62
C VAL A 120 31.37 9.93 23.06
N GLY A 121 32.56 9.35 23.26
CA GLY A 121 33.18 9.18 24.59
C GLY A 121 32.84 7.86 25.29
N GLU A 122 32.08 6.99 24.65
CA GLU A 122 31.56 5.73 25.20
C GLU A 122 32.15 4.48 24.53
N TYR A 123 33.37 4.62 24.00
CA TYR A 123 34.11 3.66 23.16
C TYR A 123 34.32 2.26 23.77
N GLU A 124 34.34 2.17 25.11
CA GLU A 124 34.66 0.93 25.85
C GLU A 124 33.48 0.34 26.63
N ARG A 125 32.27 0.92 26.54
CA ARG A 125 31.18 0.57 27.47
C ARG A 125 29.94 0.03 26.76
N ASN A 126 29.75 -1.27 26.98
CA ASN A 126 28.53 -2.08 26.90
C ASN A 126 27.77 -2.08 25.56
N GLU A 127 27.68 -3.26 24.92
CA GLU A 127 26.89 -3.51 23.71
C GLU A 127 25.39 -3.17 23.88
N ASP A 128 24.90 -3.12 25.13
CA ASP A 128 23.51 -2.79 25.44
C ASP A 128 23.06 -1.41 24.94
N ARG A 129 24.00 -0.50 24.64
CA ARG A 129 23.69 0.84 24.08
C ARG A 129 23.17 0.81 22.65
N PHE A 130 23.38 -0.30 21.95
CA PHE A 130 22.81 -0.52 20.63
C PHE A 130 21.44 -1.18 20.70
N ASN A 131 21.00 -1.63 21.87
CA ASN A 131 19.68 -2.22 22.02
C ASN A 131 18.59 -1.15 21.81
N PHE A 132 17.40 -1.59 21.44
CA PHE A 132 16.23 -0.74 21.67
C PHE A 132 16.14 -0.45 23.17
N TYR A 133 15.83 0.77 23.59
CA TYR A 133 15.58 1.05 25.01
C TYR A 133 14.27 0.34 25.38
N PRO A 134 14.32 -0.80 26.09
CA PRO A 134 13.09 -1.44 26.49
C PRO A 134 12.58 -0.64 27.68
N GLY A 135 11.49 0.10 27.50
CA GLY A 135 10.66 0.39 28.66
C GLY A 135 10.23 -0.94 29.30
N ASP A 136 10.01 -0.93 30.60
CA ASP A 136 9.29 -2.00 31.30
C ASP A 136 7.81 -1.91 30.90
N ILE A 137 7.48 -2.42 29.72
CA ILE A 137 6.11 -2.45 29.22
C ILE A 137 5.38 -3.62 29.89
N PRO A 138 4.37 -3.38 30.74
CA PRO A 138 3.68 -4.44 31.49
C PRO A 138 2.88 -5.39 30.58
N HIS A 139 2.59 -6.61 31.03
CA HIS A 139 1.76 -7.58 30.30
C HIS A 139 0.33 -7.09 29.96
N ARG A 140 -0.21 -6.09 30.69
CA ARG A 140 -1.47 -5.39 30.35
C ARG A 140 -1.39 -4.56 29.06
N SER A 141 -0.29 -4.64 28.33
CA SER A 141 -0.06 -3.87 27.09
C SER A 141 -0.42 -4.64 25.83
N LEU A 142 -1.12 -5.78 25.92
CA LEU A 142 -1.69 -6.42 24.74
C LEU A 142 -2.66 -5.45 24.07
N ARG A 143 -2.39 -5.08 22.81
CA ARG A 143 -3.21 -4.15 22.02
C ARG A 143 -3.88 -4.80 20.83
N PHE A 144 -3.33 -5.90 20.31
CA PHE A 144 -3.85 -6.55 19.13
C PHE A 144 -3.95 -8.07 19.35
N LEU A 145 -5.14 -8.62 19.14
CA LEU A 145 -5.33 -10.02 18.83
C LEU A 145 -5.50 -10.13 17.31
N VAL A 146 -4.50 -10.66 16.61
CA VAL A 146 -4.62 -11.00 15.19
C VAL A 146 -5.01 -12.47 15.10
N ILE A 147 -6.23 -12.75 14.63
CA ILE A 147 -6.79 -14.10 14.69
C ILE A 147 -7.17 -14.64 13.31
N GLY A 148 -6.56 -15.77 12.96
CA GLY A 148 -6.94 -16.59 11.81
C GLY A 148 -8.08 -17.51 12.20
N THR A 149 -9.34 -17.09 12.07
CA THR A 149 -10.48 -17.95 12.39
C THR A 149 -10.73 -19.03 11.33
N THR A 150 -10.09 -18.90 10.17
CA THR A 150 -10.05 -19.90 9.09
C THR A 150 -8.73 -19.79 8.33
N ALA A 151 -8.20 -20.92 7.87
CA ALA A 151 -7.07 -20.97 6.92
C ALA A 151 -7.51 -21.23 5.47
N VAL A 152 -8.81 -21.09 5.20
CA VAL A 152 -9.37 -21.24 3.86
C VAL A 152 -9.55 -19.86 3.24
N CYS A 153 -9.11 -19.72 1.99
CA CYS A 153 -9.30 -18.52 1.20
C CYS A 153 -9.75 -18.91 -0.21
N ASN A 154 -10.67 -18.14 -0.77
CA ASN A 154 -11.17 -18.25 -2.13
C ASN A 154 -10.22 -17.63 -3.18
N ALA A 155 -9.16 -16.95 -2.76
CA ALA A 155 -8.16 -16.32 -3.60
C ALA A 155 -6.79 -17.05 -3.56
N ASN A 156 -5.95 -16.76 -4.53
CA ASN A 156 -4.60 -17.30 -4.73
C ASN A 156 -3.70 -16.18 -5.27
N CYS A 157 -3.72 -15.02 -4.59
CA CYS A 157 -3.11 -13.80 -5.07
C CYS A 157 -1.61 -13.97 -5.34
N SER A 158 -1.05 -13.32 -6.35
CA SER A 158 0.36 -13.52 -6.78
C SER A 158 1.37 -13.13 -5.69
N HIS A 159 1.03 -12.14 -4.87
CA HIS A 159 1.87 -11.65 -3.77
C HIS A 159 1.60 -12.36 -2.42
N CYS A 160 0.60 -13.26 -2.35
CA CYS A 160 0.19 -13.90 -1.10
C CYS A 160 0.63 -15.37 -1.04
N PRO A 161 1.23 -15.83 0.07
CA PRO A 161 1.53 -17.23 0.36
C PRO A 161 0.35 -18.20 0.35
N THR A 162 -0.86 -17.72 0.63
CA THR A 162 -2.05 -18.58 0.73
C THR A 162 -2.32 -19.28 -0.60
N ASN A 163 -2.66 -20.57 -0.52
CA ASN A 163 -2.98 -21.43 -1.66
C ASN A 163 -1.83 -21.66 -2.68
N LYS A 164 -0.57 -21.39 -2.30
CA LYS A 164 0.64 -21.80 -3.04
C LYS A 164 1.02 -23.24 -2.73
N VAL A 165 1.90 -23.82 -3.54
CA VAL A 165 2.24 -25.26 -3.48
C VAL A 165 2.68 -25.67 -2.06
N TYR A 166 3.52 -24.88 -1.41
CA TYR A 166 4.00 -25.18 -0.05
C TYR A 166 2.92 -25.01 1.04
N SER A 167 1.93 -24.14 0.86
CA SER A 167 0.86 -23.91 1.84
C SER A 167 -0.37 -24.79 1.57
N ARG A 168 -0.42 -25.48 0.42
CA ARG A 168 -1.44 -26.49 0.12
C ARG A 168 -1.23 -27.79 0.88
N THR A 169 -0.01 -28.09 1.29
CA THR A 169 0.32 -29.30 2.07
C THR A 169 0.10 -29.09 3.57
N GLN A 170 -0.05 -27.84 4.03
CA GLN A 170 -0.43 -27.54 5.40
C GLN A 170 -1.91 -27.85 5.64
N ALA A 171 -2.24 -28.36 6.83
CA ALA A 171 -3.61 -28.55 7.24
C ALA A 171 -4.36 -27.22 7.25
N LYS A 172 -5.59 -27.21 6.74
CA LYS A 172 -6.48 -26.06 6.70
C LYS A 172 -7.79 -26.41 7.36
N GLY A 173 -8.33 -25.47 8.11
CA GLY A 173 -9.61 -25.64 8.77
C GLY A 173 -10.19 -24.32 9.24
N VAL A 174 -11.30 -24.44 9.94
CA VAL A 174 -11.94 -23.37 10.68
C VAL A 174 -11.62 -23.60 12.15
N MET A 175 -11.32 -22.52 12.88
CA MET A 175 -11.08 -22.59 14.31
C MET A 175 -12.29 -23.21 15.01
N ASP A 176 -12.04 -24.04 16.02
CA ASP A 176 -13.10 -24.59 16.86
C ASP A 176 -13.78 -23.48 17.67
N MET A 177 -15.11 -23.54 17.82
CA MET A 177 -15.85 -22.51 18.56
C MET A 177 -15.55 -22.51 20.05
N ALA A 178 -15.27 -23.66 20.67
CA ALA A 178 -14.91 -23.71 22.09
C ALA A 178 -13.50 -23.14 22.33
N LEU A 179 -12.57 -23.36 21.39
CA LEU A 179 -11.27 -22.68 21.43
C LEU A 179 -11.44 -21.15 21.33
N PHE A 180 -12.21 -20.67 20.34
CA PHE A 180 -12.47 -19.24 20.18
C PHE A 180 -13.12 -18.64 21.43
N GLU A 181 -14.15 -19.29 21.97
CA GLU A 181 -14.84 -18.84 23.17
C GLU A 181 -13.89 -18.72 24.36
N ARG A 182 -13.04 -19.72 24.58
CA ARG A 182 -12.07 -19.65 25.67
C ARG A 182 -11.11 -18.47 25.50
N ILE A 183 -10.59 -18.24 24.29
CA ILE A 183 -9.69 -17.11 24.01
C ILE A 183 -10.38 -15.79 24.35
N ILE A 184 -11.63 -15.58 23.89
CA ILE A 184 -12.35 -14.33 24.15
C ILE A 184 -12.70 -14.16 25.63
N ARG A 185 -13.06 -15.24 26.35
CA ARG A 185 -13.29 -15.17 27.80
C ARG A 185 -12.02 -14.77 28.56
N GLU A 186 -10.89 -15.37 28.23
CA GLU A 186 -9.61 -15.02 28.86
C GLU A 186 -9.19 -13.57 28.53
N LEU A 187 -9.53 -13.05 27.35
CA LEU A 187 -9.36 -11.62 27.03
C LEU A 187 -10.31 -10.72 27.83
N ALA A 188 -11.55 -11.15 28.06
CA ALA A 188 -12.52 -10.42 28.88
C ALA A 188 -12.04 -10.33 30.34
N ASP A 189 -11.48 -11.40 30.90
CA ASP A 189 -10.87 -11.42 32.23
C ASP A 189 -9.67 -10.46 32.35
N LEU A 190 -9.00 -10.17 31.24
CA LEU A 190 -7.93 -9.17 31.13
C LEU A 190 -8.45 -7.75 30.88
N GLU A 191 -9.76 -7.54 30.86
CA GLU A 191 -10.40 -6.27 30.52
C GLU A 191 -9.95 -5.70 29.16
N PHE A 192 -9.72 -6.59 28.19
CA PHE A 192 -9.12 -6.22 26.89
C PHE A 192 -9.92 -5.11 26.17
N ASP A 193 -9.22 -4.02 25.87
CA ASP A 193 -9.74 -2.81 25.20
C ASP A 193 -9.02 -2.52 23.87
N GLY A 194 -8.23 -3.47 23.37
CA GLY A 194 -7.50 -3.36 22.12
C GLY A 194 -8.33 -3.77 20.90
N THR A 195 -7.66 -4.16 19.82
CA THR A 195 -8.28 -4.57 18.57
C THR A 195 -8.25 -6.09 18.38
N VAL A 196 -9.38 -6.68 18.02
CA VAL A 196 -9.47 -8.04 17.48
C VAL A 196 -9.55 -7.96 15.96
N ALA A 197 -8.48 -8.38 15.29
CA ALA A 197 -8.32 -8.29 13.84
C ALA A 197 -8.53 -9.65 13.16
N PHE A 198 -9.52 -9.72 12.28
CA PHE A 198 -9.81 -10.88 11.43
C PHE A 198 -9.11 -10.77 10.08
N GLY A 199 -8.62 -11.89 9.53
CA GLY A 199 -8.08 -11.96 8.17
C GLY A 199 -6.60 -12.37 8.04
N LEU A 200 -6.06 -13.10 9.02
CA LEU A 200 -4.65 -13.52 9.06
C LEU A 200 -4.17 -14.27 7.78
N PHE A 201 -4.56 -15.54 7.60
CA PHE A 201 -4.10 -16.37 6.47
C PHE A 201 -5.24 -16.91 5.59
N GLY A 202 -6.48 -16.57 5.93
CA GLY A 202 -7.70 -16.99 5.25
C GLY A 202 -8.63 -15.81 4.94
N GLU A 203 -9.71 -16.09 4.21
CA GLU A 203 -10.76 -15.11 3.94
C GLU A 203 -11.81 -15.17 5.06
N PRO A 204 -11.96 -14.12 5.89
CA PRO A 204 -12.87 -14.17 7.03
C PRO A 204 -14.35 -14.30 6.63
N LEU A 205 -14.76 -13.83 5.44
CA LEU A 205 -16.13 -14.09 4.94
C LEU A 205 -16.37 -15.56 4.56
N GLN A 206 -15.35 -16.41 4.61
CA GLN A 206 -15.49 -17.86 4.45
C GLN A 206 -15.76 -18.58 5.79
N ASP A 207 -15.62 -17.89 6.91
CA ASP A 207 -15.84 -18.42 8.24
C ASP A 207 -17.34 -18.66 8.52
N PRO A 208 -17.80 -19.91 8.66
CA PRO A 208 -19.21 -20.20 8.91
C PRO A 208 -19.70 -19.70 10.28
N HIS A 209 -18.79 -19.33 11.18
CA HIS A 209 -19.09 -18.86 12.52
C HIS A 209 -18.87 -17.35 12.72
N LEU A 210 -18.56 -16.59 11.66
CA LEU A 210 -18.23 -15.17 11.76
C LEU A 210 -19.25 -14.37 12.59
N ALA A 211 -20.55 -14.55 12.32
CA ALA A 211 -21.60 -13.84 13.05
C ALA A 211 -21.58 -14.15 14.56
N ALA A 212 -21.51 -15.44 14.92
CA ALA A 212 -21.46 -15.85 16.33
C ALA A 212 -20.19 -15.35 17.05
N ARG A 213 -19.06 -15.31 16.33
CA ARG A 213 -17.78 -14.81 16.86
C ARG A 213 -17.84 -13.31 17.14
N VAL A 214 -18.39 -12.53 16.21
CA VAL A 214 -18.55 -11.08 16.39
C VAL A 214 -19.50 -10.78 17.56
N GLU A 215 -20.62 -11.48 17.68
CA GLU A 215 -21.53 -11.31 18.83
C GLU A 215 -20.84 -11.63 20.16
N MET A 216 -20.05 -12.70 20.18
CA MET A 216 -19.33 -13.11 21.37
C MET A 216 -18.31 -12.05 21.82
N ILE A 217 -17.56 -11.45 20.88
CA ILE A 217 -16.64 -10.34 21.19
C ILE A 217 -17.43 -9.14 21.73
N ARG A 218 -18.53 -8.75 21.09
CA ARG A 218 -19.33 -7.59 21.56
C ARG A 218 -19.94 -7.80 22.94
N SER A 219 -20.29 -9.03 23.28
CA SER A 219 -20.84 -9.39 24.59
C SER A 219 -19.78 -9.42 25.68
N LEU A 220 -18.63 -10.08 25.42
CA LEU A 220 -17.62 -10.35 26.44
C LEU A 220 -16.55 -9.25 26.54
N CYS A 221 -16.19 -8.63 25.41
CA CYS A 221 -15.18 -7.57 25.31
C CYS A 221 -15.78 -6.31 24.66
N PRO A 222 -16.78 -5.65 25.28
CA PRO A 222 -17.52 -4.56 24.64
C PRO A 222 -16.68 -3.32 24.32
N LYS A 223 -15.51 -3.16 24.95
CA LYS A 223 -14.56 -2.07 24.69
C LYS A 223 -13.58 -2.37 23.55
N ALA A 224 -13.49 -3.62 23.10
CA ALA A 224 -12.58 -4.00 22.04
C ALA A 224 -13.07 -3.44 20.70
N ASN A 225 -12.12 -2.93 19.91
CA ASN A 225 -12.36 -2.64 18.52
C ASN A 225 -12.33 -3.95 17.71
N ILE A 226 -13.18 -4.07 16.71
CA ILE A 226 -13.19 -5.21 15.79
C ILE A 226 -12.82 -4.69 14.41
N SER A 227 -11.76 -5.27 13.82
CA SER A 227 -11.38 -5.01 12.44
C SER A 227 -11.43 -6.28 11.60
N LEU A 228 -11.76 -6.14 10.32
CA LEU A 228 -11.87 -7.25 9.38
C LEU A 228 -11.25 -6.89 8.02
N SER A 229 -10.28 -7.69 7.59
CA SER A 229 -9.67 -7.60 6.26
C SER A 229 -10.24 -8.66 5.32
N THR A 230 -10.86 -8.26 4.21
CA THR A 230 -11.53 -9.16 3.27
C THR A 230 -11.21 -8.82 1.80
N ASN A 231 -11.26 -9.81 0.91
CA ASN A 231 -11.28 -9.57 -0.53
C ASN A 231 -12.68 -9.25 -1.10
N ALA A 232 -13.71 -9.20 -0.23
CA ALA A 232 -15.13 -8.95 -0.53
C ALA A 232 -15.79 -9.91 -1.52
N ALA A 233 -15.06 -10.82 -2.16
CA ALA A 233 -15.59 -11.63 -3.24
C ALA A 233 -16.57 -12.70 -2.74
N LEU A 234 -16.64 -12.98 -1.44
CA LEU A 234 -17.65 -13.85 -0.83
C LEU A 234 -18.80 -13.09 -0.16
N TYR A 235 -18.81 -11.76 -0.25
CA TYR A 235 -19.86 -10.96 0.38
C TYR A 235 -21.26 -11.37 -0.13
N ASP A 236 -22.16 -11.45 0.84
CA ASP A 236 -23.54 -11.87 0.73
C ASP A 236 -24.29 -11.17 1.85
N ALA A 237 -25.19 -10.26 1.48
CA ALA A 237 -25.90 -9.42 2.45
C ALA A 237 -26.73 -10.24 3.44
N ALA A 238 -27.36 -11.34 3.01
CA ALA A 238 -28.20 -12.16 3.88
C ALA A 238 -27.38 -12.89 4.95
N LYS A 239 -26.11 -13.17 4.68
CA LYS A 239 -25.22 -13.89 5.60
C LYS A 239 -24.38 -12.96 6.47
N HIS A 240 -23.94 -11.84 5.92
CA HIS A 240 -22.86 -11.06 6.51
C HIS A 240 -23.30 -9.70 7.05
N ARG A 241 -24.35 -9.08 6.51
CA ARG A 241 -24.69 -7.68 6.81
C ARG A 241 -24.82 -7.39 8.31
N ASP A 242 -25.55 -8.23 9.04
CA ASP A 242 -25.81 -8.00 10.46
C ASP A 242 -24.58 -8.21 11.36
N ALA A 243 -23.66 -9.08 10.94
CA ALA A 243 -22.40 -9.30 11.63
C ALA A 243 -21.43 -8.13 11.35
N LEU A 244 -21.29 -7.75 10.08
CA LEU A 244 -20.42 -6.65 9.66
C LEU A 244 -20.88 -5.29 10.19
N ALA A 245 -22.19 -5.09 10.43
CA ALA A 245 -22.72 -3.90 11.08
C ALA A 245 -22.22 -3.71 12.52
N LYS A 246 -21.66 -4.75 13.12
CA LYS A 246 -21.05 -4.75 14.46
C LYS A 246 -19.53 -4.77 14.42
N ILE A 247 -18.91 -4.59 13.25
CA ILE A 247 -17.45 -4.44 13.10
C ILE A 247 -17.14 -2.95 12.94
N ASP A 248 -16.08 -2.46 13.58
CA ASP A 248 -15.76 -1.03 13.61
C ASP A 248 -15.05 -0.61 12.32
N ASP A 249 -14.18 -1.47 11.80
CA ASP A 249 -13.36 -1.21 10.63
C ASP A 249 -13.33 -2.39 9.65
N ILE A 250 -13.61 -2.13 8.37
CA ILE A 250 -13.67 -3.13 7.32
C ILE A 250 -12.73 -2.72 6.17
N ALA A 251 -11.57 -3.36 6.12
CA ALA A 251 -10.58 -3.19 5.07
C ALA A 251 -10.90 -4.13 3.89
N VAL A 252 -11.24 -3.58 2.73
CA VAL A 252 -11.47 -4.35 1.50
C VAL A 252 -10.24 -4.29 0.60
N HIS A 253 -9.60 -5.44 0.41
CA HIS A 253 -8.39 -5.56 -0.42
C HIS A 253 -8.73 -5.61 -1.91
N ILE A 254 -8.38 -4.55 -2.65
CA ILE A 254 -8.52 -4.46 -4.12
C ILE A 254 -7.22 -3.93 -4.72
N GLU A 255 -6.51 -4.82 -5.41
CA GLU A 255 -5.13 -4.56 -5.87
C GLU A 255 -5.03 -3.79 -7.21
N ALA A 256 -6.12 -3.73 -7.97
CA ALA A 256 -6.18 -3.06 -9.28
C ALA A 256 -7.63 -2.88 -9.71
N LEU A 257 -7.89 -1.98 -10.67
CA LEU A 257 -9.22 -1.78 -11.26
C LEU A 257 -9.41 -2.50 -12.58
N THR A 258 -8.36 -2.56 -13.40
CA THR A 258 -8.46 -3.16 -14.74
C THR A 258 -8.45 -4.69 -14.65
N SER A 259 -9.21 -5.36 -15.51
CA SER A 259 -9.36 -6.81 -15.46
C SER A 259 -8.07 -7.57 -15.75
N ASP A 260 -7.22 -7.05 -16.62
CA ASP A 260 -5.93 -7.66 -16.97
C ASP A 260 -4.96 -7.72 -15.78
N VAL A 261 -4.88 -6.64 -14.98
CA VAL A 261 -4.05 -6.59 -13.78
C VAL A 261 -4.74 -7.28 -12.62
N TYR A 262 -5.99 -6.90 -12.29
CA TYR A 262 -6.70 -7.45 -11.13
C TYR A 262 -6.85 -8.97 -11.21
N GLU A 263 -7.27 -9.50 -12.35
CA GLU A 263 -7.47 -10.95 -12.49
C GLU A 263 -6.16 -11.73 -12.62
N THR A 264 -5.02 -11.04 -12.77
CA THR A 264 -3.68 -11.62 -12.69
C THR A 264 -3.18 -11.64 -11.26
N VAL A 265 -3.30 -10.51 -10.56
CA VAL A 265 -2.82 -10.34 -9.19
C VAL A 265 -3.71 -11.08 -8.18
N MET A 266 -5.03 -11.02 -8.32
CA MET A 266 -6.03 -11.54 -7.37
C MET A 266 -6.68 -12.86 -7.83
N ARG A 267 -5.99 -13.69 -8.62
CA ARG A 267 -6.52 -14.98 -9.13
C ARG A 267 -7.18 -15.83 -8.04
N PRO A 268 -8.30 -16.53 -8.29
CA PRO A 268 -9.10 -16.56 -9.52
C PRO A 268 -10.22 -15.50 -9.52
N LEU A 269 -10.16 -14.49 -8.65
CA LEU A 269 -11.18 -13.48 -8.52
C LEU A 269 -11.36 -12.71 -9.84
N LYS A 270 -12.59 -12.29 -10.11
CA LYS A 270 -13.00 -11.68 -11.38
C LYS A 270 -13.65 -10.34 -11.12
N VAL A 271 -13.20 -9.28 -11.79
CA VAL A 271 -13.73 -7.91 -11.63
C VAL A 271 -15.26 -7.92 -11.73
N ARG A 272 -15.79 -8.55 -12.78
CA ARG A 272 -17.24 -8.66 -13.05
C ARG A 272 -18.07 -9.32 -11.94
N ARG A 273 -17.44 -10.03 -11.00
CA ARG A 273 -18.11 -10.73 -9.88
C ARG A 273 -17.77 -10.08 -8.54
N THR A 274 -16.53 -9.69 -8.33
CA THR A 274 -16.05 -9.16 -7.05
C THR A 274 -16.45 -7.71 -6.86
N PHE A 275 -16.34 -6.85 -7.88
CA PHE A 275 -16.57 -5.41 -7.69
C PHE A 275 -18.03 -5.10 -7.34
N PRO A 276 -19.05 -5.69 -7.98
CA PRO A 276 -20.44 -5.48 -7.55
C PRO A 276 -20.70 -5.89 -6.10
N ARG A 277 -19.97 -6.89 -5.58
CA ARG A 277 -20.06 -7.32 -4.18
C ARG A 277 -19.38 -6.35 -3.23
N ALA A 278 -18.21 -5.82 -3.62
CA ALA A 278 -17.54 -4.76 -2.88
C ALA A 278 -18.38 -3.47 -2.84
N GLU A 279 -18.98 -3.06 -3.96
CA GLU A 279 -19.92 -1.94 -4.03
C GLU A 279 -21.13 -2.16 -3.11
N GLN A 280 -21.70 -3.38 -3.11
CA GLN A 280 -22.79 -3.71 -2.21
C GLN A 280 -22.37 -3.69 -0.73
N LEU A 281 -21.18 -4.20 -0.40
CA LEU A 281 -20.63 -4.15 0.95
C LEU A 281 -20.43 -2.71 1.42
N ILE A 282 -19.87 -1.84 0.59
CA ILE A 282 -19.69 -0.41 0.86
C ILE A 282 -21.07 0.25 1.14
N ALA A 283 -22.06 -0.02 0.30
CA ALA A 283 -23.40 0.53 0.47
C ALA A 283 -24.08 0.02 1.75
N ASP A 284 -23.97 -1.27 2.06
CA ASP A 284 -24.59 -1.89 3.24
C ASP A 284 -23.91 -1.49 4.55
N GLN A 285 -22.64 -1.06 4.52
CA GLN A 285 -21.80 -0.76 5.69
C GLN A 285 -21.17 0.65 5.61
N ALA A 286 -21.94 1.61 5.09
CA ALA A 286 -21.47 2.97 4.83
C ALA A 286 -20.72 3.59 6.03
N GLY A 287 -19.58 4.21 5.75
CA GLY A 287 -18.72 4.85 6.75
C GLY A 287 -17.80 3.91 7.54
N ARG A 288 -17.86 2.59 7.33
CA ARG A 288 -16.96 1.60 7.98
C ARG A 288 -16.05 0.85 7.02
N VAL A 289 -16.33 0.93 5.73
CA VAL A 289 -15.61 0.20 4.69
C VAL A 289 -14.62 1.15 4.02
N HIS A 290 -13.35 0.76 3.98
CA HIS A 290 -12.32 1.45 3.22
C HIS A 290 -11.57 0.46 2.32
N ILE A 291 -10.87 0.96 1.31
CA ILE A 291 -10.08 0.13 0.40
C ILE A 291 -8.64 0.11 0.88
N VAL A 292 -8.03 -1.07 0.87
CA VAL A 292 -6.59 -1.24 1.08
C VAL A 292 -5.97 -1.83 -0.18
N SER A 293 -4.93 -1.20 -0.70
CA SER A 293 -4.21 -1.68 -1.88
C SER A 293 -2.69 -1.64 -1.64
N PRO A 294 -2.04 -2.80 -1.48
CA PRO A 294 -0.60 -2.93 -1.66
C PRO A 294 -0.16 -2.30 -3.00
N VAL A 295 0.81 -1.39 -2.92
CA VAL A 295 1.36 -0.76 -4.13
C VAL A 295 2.46 -1.64 -4.70
N HIS A 296 2.42 -1.87 -6.00
CA HIS A 296 3.37 -2.71 -6.70
C HIS A 296 3.52 -2.30 -8.17
N ARG A 297 4.59 -2.74 -8.84
CA ARG A 297 4.91 -2.35 -10.23
C ARG A 297 3.76 -2.47 -11.23
N GLN A 298 2.85 -3.43 -11.03
CA GLN A 298 1.72 -3.64 -11.95
C GLN A 298 0.49 -2.74 -11.70
N ASN A 299 0.39 -2.02 -10.58
CA ASN A 299 -0.77 -1.18 -10.26
C ASN A 299 -0.43 0.31 -10.01
N ILE A 300 0.85 0.70 -10.10
CA ILE A 300 1.28 2.09 -9.87
C ILE A 300 0.51 3.12 -10.71
N ASP A 301 0.20 2.79 -11.97
CA ASP A 301 -0.52 3.69 -12.88
C ASP A 301 -2.03 3.71 -12.61
N GLN A 302 -2.51 2.89 -11.67
CA GLN A 302 -3.92 2.81 -11.28
C GLN A 302 -4.21 3.44 -9.92
N ILE A 303 -3.21 3.88 -9.15
CA ILE A 303 -3.37 4.44 -7.78
C ILE A 303 -4.46 5.51 -7.73
N ALA A 304 -4.34 6.56 -8.55
CA ALA A 304 -5.31 7.66 -8.63
C ALA A 304 -6.73 7.19 -8.99
N ASN A 305 -6.82 6.24 -9.92
CA ASN A 305 -8.10 5.70 -10.37
C ASN A 305 -8.72 4.80 -9.30
N ILE A 306 -7.94 3.97 -8.59
CA ILE A 306 -8.40 3.12 -7.47
C ILE A 306 -9.06 4.00 -6.41
N LYS A 307 -8.34 5.03 -5.94
CA LYS A 307 -8.86 5.96 -4.92
C LYS A 307 -10.18 6.60 -5.37
N SER A 308 -10.17 7.23 -6.54
CA SER A 308 -11.35 7.93 -7.07
C SER A 308 -12.53 6.99 -7.26
N HIS A 309 -12.31 5.82 -7.85
CA HIS A 309 -13.37 4.86 -8.17
C HIS A 309 -14.16 4.42 -6.95
N TRP A 310 -13.47 4.09 -5.86
CA TRP A 310 -14.09 3.52 -4.66
C TRP A 310 -14.61 4.60 -3.70
N GLU A 311 -13.91 5.72 -3.54
CA GLU A 311 -14.38 6.82 -2.70
C GLU A 311 -15.63 7.49 -3.30
N GLU A 312 -15.69 7.67 -4.64
CA GLU A 312 -16.91 8.16 -5.31
C GLU A 312 -18.11 7.20 -5.13
N ARG A 313 -17.85 5.95 -4.75
CA ARG A 313 -18.87 4.91 -4.44
C ARG A 313 -19.17 4.78 -2.95
N GLY A 314 -18.59 5.64 -2.12
CA GLY A 314 -18.88 5.72 -0.68
C GLY A 314 -17.93 4.92 0.22
N ALA A 315 -16.83 4.38 -0.31
CA ALA A 315 -15.76 3.89 0.55
C ALA A 315 -15.13 5.05 1.35
N GLY A 316 -14.63 4.75 2.55
CA GLY A 316 -13.75 5.64 3.31
C GLY A 316 -12.41 5.85 2.60
N GLU A 317 -11.48 6.52 3.29
CA GLU A 317 -10.16 6.84 2.74
C GLU A 317 -9.43 5.58 2.27
N THR A 318 -9.06 5.56 0.99
CA THR A 318 -8.30 4.45 0.41
C THR A 318 -6.86 4.46 0.91
N GLU A 319 -6.43 3.37 1.54
CA GLU A 319 -5.08 3.17 2.04
C GLU A 319 -4.19 2.45 1.01
N PHE A 320 -3.06 3.07 0.69
CA PHE A 320 -2.02 2.46 -0.14
C PHE A 320 -0.86 2.01 0.73
N ILE A 321 -0.63 0.70 0.81
CA ILE A 321 0.34 0.11 1.74
C ILE A 321 1.57 -0.45 1.02
N ALA A 322 2.69 -0.54 1.73
CA ALA A 322 3.90 -1.16 1.22
C ALA A 322 3.73 -2.68 1.06
N LEU A 323 4.29 -3.22 -0.03
CA LEU A 323 4.29 -4.66 -0.28
C LEU A 323 5.30 -5.36 0.62
N SER A 324 4.94 -6.49 1.24
CA SER A 324 5.89 -7.33 1.98
C SER A 324 6.16 -8.64 1.27
N ASN A 325 7.36 -9.19 1.49
CA ASN A 325 7.72 -10.50 0.97
C ASN A 325 7.22 -11.65 1.84
N ARG A 326 6.45 -11.35 2.89
CA ARG A 326 5.87 -12.32 3.83
C ARG A 326 6.95 -13.23 4.42
N CYS A 327 7.99 -12.68 5.04
CA CYS A 327 9.11 -13.46 5.61
C CYS A 327 9.85 -14.34 4.58
N GLY A 328 9.96 -13.86 3.33
CA GLY A 328 10.59 -14.59 2.21
C GLY A 328 9.69 -15.64 1.56
N GLN A 329 8.38 -15.58 1.77
CA GLN A 329 7.44 -16.64 1.38
C GLN A 329 6.53 -16.21 0.21
N SER A 330 6.50 -14.92 -0.12
CA SER A 330 5.75 -14.42 -1.26
C SER A 330 6.46 -14.80 -2.58
N PRO A 331 5.82 -15.60 -3.45
CA PRO A 331 6.50 -16.20 -4.61
C PRO A 331 6.79 -15.22 -5.74
N ASN A 332 6.16 -14.03 -5.75
CA ASN A 332 6.30 -13.05 -6.81
C ASN A 332 6.75 -11.67 -6.29
N TYR A 333 7.29 -11.62 -5.07
CA TYR A 333 7.67 -10.36 -4.44
C TYR A 333 8.68 -9.58 -5.28
N ASP A 334 9.79 -10.20 -5.69
CA ASP A 334 10.88 -9.50 -6.38
C ASP A 334 10.44 -8.87 -7.73
N ASN A 335 9.42 -9.44 -8.36
CA ASN A 335 8.83 -8.91 -9.60
C ASN A 335 7.85 -7.76 -9.35
N LEU A 336 7.19 -7.73 -8.17
CA LEU A 336 6.15 -6.77 -7.82
C LEU A 336 6.66 -5.59 -6.98
N ALA A 337 7.64 -5.82 -6.13
CA ALA A 337 8.20 -4.86 -5.19
C ALA A 337 8.70 -3.59 -5.89
N LEU A 338 8.46 -2.43 -5.29
CA LEU A 338 8.91 -1.13 -5.80
C LEU A 338 10.30 -0.77 -5.28
N ALA A 339 10.49 -0.89 -3.98
CA ALA A 339 11.63 -0.37 -3.24
C ALA A 339 11.98 -1.33 -2.09
N PRO A 340 12.40 -2.58 -2.39
CA PRO A 340 12.58 -3.60 -1.37
C PRO A 340 13.69 -3.22 -0.40
N THR A 341 13.36 -3.20 0.89
CA THR A 341 14.29 -2.97 1.99
C THR A 341 14.19 -4.07 3.04
N ALA A 342 15.27 -4.25 3.80
CA ALA A 342 15.27 -5.13 4.96
C ALA A 342 14.57 -4.44 6.13
N VAL A 343 13.74 -5.18 6.86
CA VAL A 343 12.98 -4.63 8.00
C VAL A 343 13.55 -5.12 9.32
N GLY A 344 13.64 -4.23 10.30
CA GLY A 344 13.94 -4.55 11.69
C GLY A 344 12.77 -4.23 12.61
N CYS A 345 12.02 -5.26 13.06
CA CYS A 345 10.93 -5.08 14.02
C CYS A 345 11.46 -4.83 15.44
N GLY A 346 10.84 -3.92 16.18
CA GLY A 346 11.18 -3.66 17.58
C GLY A 346 10.53 -4.63 18.58
N PRO A 347 11.01 -4.67 19.83
CA PRO A 347 10.51 -5.58 20.86
C PRO A 347 9.06 -5.33 21.28
N GLU A 348 8.51 -4.13 21.03
CA GLU A 348 7.13 -3.73 21.30
C GLU A 348 6.12 -4.60 20.56
N MET A 349 6.39 -4.99 19.31
CA MET A 349 5.51 -5.85 18.50
C MET A 349 5.18 -7.16 19.22
N VAL A 350 6.21 -7.76 19.83
CA VAL A 350 6.10 -9.04 20.56
C VAL A 350 5.46 -8.85 21.93
N ILE A 351 5.23 -7.62 22.38
CA ILE A 351 4.52 -7.33 23.62
C ILE A 351 3.05 -7.05 23.31
N THR A 352 2.80 -6.19 22.32
CA THR A 352 1.48 -5.65 22.02
C THR A 352 0.63 -6.55 21.13
N GLU A 353 1.20 -7.54 20.45
CA GLU A 353 0.46 -8.39 19.50
C GLU A 353 0.43 -9.87 19.88
N LEU A 354 -0.76 -10.47 19.84
CA LEU A 354 -0.96 -11.91 19.95
C LEU A 354 -1.50 -12.42 18.60
N VAL A 355 -0.66 -13.15 17.86
CA VAL A 355 -1.03 -13.71 16.55
C VAL A 355 -1.42 -15.19 16.73
N VAL A 356 -2.70 -15.50 16.52
CA VAL A 356 -3.26 -16.84 16.73
C VAL A 356 -3.83 -17.37 15.42
N ASP A 357 -3.36 -18.52 14.99
CA ASP A 357 -3.87 -19.19 13.79
C ASP A 357 -5.03 -20.16 14.12
N TRP A 358 -5.71 -20.67 13.10
CA TRP A 358 -6.99 -21.39 13.23
C TRP A 358 -6.94 -22.63 14.12
N ASP A 359 -5.78 -23.28 14.20
CA ASP A 359 -5.53 -24.46 15.01
C ASP A 359 -5.01 -24.12 16.42
N GLY A 360 -5.05 -22.86 16.84
CA GLY A 360 -4.58 -22.38 18.14
C GLY A 360 -3.08 -22.15 18.23
N ALA A 361 -2.33 -22.35 17.14
CA ALA A 361 -0.91 -22.04 17.11
C ALA A 361 -0.68 -20.53 17.29
N VAL A 362 0.26 -20.17 18.17
CA VAL A 362 0.66 -18.79 18.41
C VAL A 362 1.97 -18.51 17.67
N LEU A 363 1.98 -17.44 16.88
CA LEU A 363 3.09 -17.08 16.00
C LEU A 363 3.74 -15.77 16.45
N THR A 364 5.01 -15.59 16.10
CA THR A 364 5.74 -14.34 16.33
C THR A 364 5.16 -13.16 15.54
N CYS A 365 4.63 -13.40 14.34
CA CYS A 365 4.23 -12.34 13.42
C CYS A 365 3.18 -12.85 12.41
N CYS A 366 2.29 -11.95 11.96
CA CYS A 366 1.28 -12.21 10.94
C CYS A 366 1.86 -12.39 9.52
N GLN A 367 3.16 -12.19 9.33
CA GLN A 367 3.84 -12.32 8.03
C GLN A 367 4.37 -13.75 7.78
N ASP A 368 4.37 -14.62 8.80
CA ASP A 368 5.03 -15.94 8.77
C ASP A 368 4.05 -17.10 8.47
N PHE A 369 3.65 -17.23 7.20
CA PHE A 369 2.71 -18.26 6.74
C PHE A 369 3.25 -19.69 6.86
N HIS A 370 4.57 -19.88 6.85
CA HIS A 370 5.22 -21.16 7.13
C HIS A 370 5.21 -21.54 8.61
N ARG A 371 4.90 -20.58 9.50
CA ARG A 371 4.88 -20.77 10.94
C ARG A 371 6.26 -21.18 11.50
N TYR A 372 7.36 -20.64 10.93
CA TYR A 372 8.71 -20.87 11.44
C TYR A 372 8.91 -20.31 12.85
N GLY A 373 8.27 -19.19 13.17
CA GLY A 373 8.27 -18.50 14.45
C GLY A 373 7.10 -18.91 15.34
N ARG A 374 6.81 -20.21 15.45
CA ARG A 374 5.81 -20.68 16.42
C ARG A 374 6.34 -20.51 17.84
N ILE A 375 5.58 -19.80 18.69
CA ILE A 375 5.97 -19.45 20.07
C ILE A 375 5.00 -19.95 21.14
N GLY A 376 3.86 -20.54 20.76
CA GLY A 376 2.90 -21.11 21.70
C GLY A 376 1.80 -21.96 21.04
N ASP A 377 0.90 -22.51 21.87
CA ASP A 377 -0.28 -23.27 21.44
C ASP A 377 -1.43 -23.07 22.45
N LEU A 378 -2.39 -22.23 22.08
CA LEU A 378 -3.51 -21.92 22.96
C LEU A 378 -4.40 -23.12 23.23
N ARG A 379 -4.32 -24.24 22.52
CA ARG A 379 -5.05 -25.47 22.91
C ARG A 379 -4.52 -26.11 24.20
N ARG A 380 -3.31 -25.71 24.61
CA ARG A 380 -2.59 -26.29 25.76
C ARG A 380 -2.33 -25.27 26.86
N GLU A 381 -2.22 -24.01 26.48
CA GLU A 381 -1.88 -22.88 27.35
C GLU A 381 -3.03 -21.86 27.36
N SER A 382 -3.14 -21.11 28.45
CA SER A 382 -3.95 -19.89 28.50
C SER A 382 -3.23 -18.72 27.81
N VAL A 383 -3.98 -17.69 27.44
CA VAL A 383 -3.50 -16.41 26.93
C VAL A 383 -2.45 -15.82 27.88
N VAL A 384 -2.71 -15.81 29.19
CA VAL A 384 -1.77 -15.27 30.19
C VAL A 384 -0.45 -16.05 30.20
N GLU A 385 -0.51 -17.39 30.19
CA GLU A 385 0.68 -18.24 30.15
C GLU A 385 1.48 -18.02 28.85
N THR A 386 0.80 -17.95 27.70
CA THR A 386 1.44 -17.66 26.42
C THR A 386 2.11 -16.28 26.42
N LEU A 387 1.46 -15.24 26.96
CA LEU A 387 2.02 -13.89 27.07
C LEU A 387 3.25 -13.83 27.99
N ALA A 388 3.33 -14.70 29.01
CA ALA A 388 4.46 -14.82 29.93
C ALA A 388 5.50 -15.88 29.50
N SER A 389 5.30 -16.53 28.34
CA SER A 389 6.10 -17.68 27.94
C SER A 389 7.59 -17.33 27.69
N ALA A 390 8.47 -18.29 27.98
CA ALA A 390 9.90 -18.17 27.70
C ALA A 390 10.20 -17.96 26.21
N SER A 391 9.37 -18.53 25.32
CA SER A 391 9.48 -18.34 23.87
C SER A 391 9.27 -16.89 23.46
N ARG A 392 8.21 -16.25 23.99
CA ARG A 392 7.91 -14.83 23.74
C ARG A 392 8.98 -13.92 24.34
N ALA A 393 9.45 -14.22 25.55
CA ALA A 393 10.57 -13.52 26.18
C ALA A 393 11.87 -13.63 25.36
N ARG A 394 12.16 -14.80 24.78
CA ARG A 394 13.31 -15.01 23.89
C ARG A 394 13.22 -14.14 22.63
N VAL A 395 12.07 -14.09 21.97
CA VAL A 395 11.88 -13.25 20.77
C VAL A 395 12.01 -11.77 21.13
N ARG A 396 11.38 -11.32 22.22
CA ARG A 396 11.51 -9.94 22.72
C ARG A 396 12.98 -9.58 22.93
N ARG A 397 13.77 -10.44 23.57
CA ARG A 397 15.21 -10.23 23.77
C ARG A 397 15.96 -10.12 22.44
N LEU A 398 15.70 -11.00 21.48
CA LEU A 398 16.36 -10.96 20.17
C LEU A 398 16.03 -9.68 19.40
N PHE A 399 14.78 -9.21 19.43
CA PHE A 399 14.41 -7.93 18.83
C PHE A 399 15.09 -6.76 19.54
N ASN A 400 15.10 -6.77 20.87
CA ASN A 400 15.79 -5.78 21.68
C ASN A 400 17.28 -5.65 21.31
N GLU A 401 17.96 -6.79 21.12
CA GLU A 401 19.38 -6.90 20.74
C GLU A 401 19.62 -6.70 19.23
N LYS A 402 18.58 -6.46 18.42
CA LYS A 402 18.62 -6.33 16.95
C LYS A 402 19.17 -7.58 16.24
N ARG A 403 18.84 -8.76 16.76
CA ARG A 403 19.32 -10.08 16.29
C ARG A 403 18.29 -10.82 15.44
N TRP A 404 17.79 -10.17 14.40
CA TRP A 404 16.72 -10.72 13.56
C TRP A 404 17.15 -11.94 12.74
N ASN A 405 18.43 -12.06 12.36
CA ASN A 405 18.93 -13.23 11.63
C ASN A 405 18.91 -14.51 12.47
N ALA A 406 18.82 -14.40 13.80
CA ALA A 406 18.64 -15.55 14.69
C ALA A 406 17.21 -16.16 14.63
N LEU A 407 16.27 -15.51 13.93
CA LEU A 407 14.91 -15.95 13.74
C LEU A 407 14.67 -16.22 12.25
N LYS A 408 14.38 -17.47 11.90
CA LYS A 408 14.19 -17.89 10.49
C LYS A 408 13.15 -17.05 9.74
N ALA A 409 12.04 -16.69 10.40
CA ALA A 409 11.01 -15.83 9.81
C ALA A 409 11.51 -14.39 9.54
N CYS A 410 12.40 -13.86 10.40
CA CYS A 410 12.86 -12.48 10.31
C CYS A 410 14.10 -12.35 9.42
N ALA A 411 14.96 -13.38 9.36
CA ALA A 411 16.20 -13.38 8.59
C ALA A 411 15.99 -12.99 7.12
N GLY A 412 14.89 -13.46 6.51
CA GLY A 412 14.53 -13.18 5.11
C GLY A 412 13.45 -12.10 4.92
N CYS A 413 13.00 -11.42 5.99
CA CYS A 413 11.85 -10.51 5.89
C CYS A 413 12.21 -9.20 5.16
N LYS A 414 11.43 -8.85 4.14
CA LYS A 414 11.54 -7.60 3.38
C LYS A 414 10.17 -6.95 3.25
N LEU A 415 10.18 -5.63 3.22
CA LEU A 415 9.05 -4.77 2.89
C LEU A 415 9.54 -3.74 1.88
N ASP A 416 8.68 -3.24 1.03
CA ASP A 416 8.97 -2.00 0.32
C ASP A 416 9.15 -0.85 1.31
N SER A 417 10.06 0.06 1.04
CA SER A 417 10.24 1.28 1.82
C SER A 417 8.94 2.07 1.87
N GLU A 418 8.41 2.28 3.07
CA GLU A 418 7.16 3.02 3.27
C GLU A 418 7.27 4.45 2.74
N SER A 419 8.42 5.12 2.96
CA SER A 419 8.66 6.46 2.44
C SER A 419 8.75 6.48 0.92
N ALA A 420 9.45 5.54 0.28
CA ALA A 420 9.50 5.46 -1.18
C ALA A 420 8.12 5.17 -1.78
N VAL A 421 7.35 4.24 -1.20
CA VAL A 421 5.98 3.96 -1.62
C VAL A 421 5.10 5.19 -1.44
N LYS A 422 5.21 5.90 -0.32
CA LYS A 422 4.46 7.12 -0.06
C LYS A 422 4.78 8.19 -1.12
N THR A 423 6.05 8.41 -1.45
CA THR A 423 6.44 9.35 -2.52
C THR A 423 5.79 8.99 -3.85
N VAL A 424 5.83 7.72 -4.25
CA VAL A 424 5.16 7.25 -5.49
C VAL A 424 3.65 7.47 -5.43
N VAL A 425 3.01 7.18 -4.29
CA VAL A 425 1.57 7.40 -4.10
C VAL A 425 1.23 8.88 -4.18
N ASP A 426 1.94 9.74 -3.45
CA ASP A 426 1.72 11.19 -3.44
C ASP A 426 1.87 11.78 -4.85
N GLU A 427 2.92 11.38 -5.59
CA GLU A 427 3.14 11.78 -6.99
C GLU A 427 1.98 11.38 -7.89
N LYS A 428 1.48 10.14 -7.77
CA LYS A 428 0.35 9.66 -8.57
C LYS A 428 -0.98 10.29 -8.15
N LEU A 429 -1.16 10.61 -6.87
CA LEU A 429 -2.36 11.29 -6.38
C LEU A 429 -2.37 12.79 -6.70
N ALA A 430 -1.21 13.45 -6.84
CA ALA A 430 -1.13 14.84 -7.31
C ALA A 430 -1.75 15.04 -8.71
N VAL A 431 -1.86 13.97 -9.51
CA VAL A 431 -2.59 13.97 -10.79
C VAL A 431 -4.10 14.19 -10.60
N LEU A 432 -4.68 13.72 -9.49
CA LEU A 432 -6.09 13.98 -9.15
C LEU A 432 -6.35 15.45 -8.85
N ASP A 433 -5.35 16.19 -8.36
CA ASP A 433 -5.45 17.65 -8.20
C ASP A 433 -5.50 18.38 -9.55
N GLU A 434 -5.16 17.71 -10.67
CA GLU A 434 -5.37 18.21 -12.03
C GLU A 434 -6.78 17.89 -12.59
N LYS A 435 -7.65 17.20 -11.83
CA LYS A 435 -9.08 17.04 -12.18
C LYS A 435 -9.79 18.37 -12.06
N ARG A 436 -10.21 18.93 -13.18
CA ARG A 436 -10.82 20.26 -13.27
C ARG A 436 -12.22 20.18 -13.83
N ARG A 437 -13.18 20.69 -13.07
CA ARG A 437 -14.57 20.88 -13.52
C ARG A 437 -14.78 22.33 -13.98
N PHE A 438 -15.24 22.49 -15.21
CA PHE A 438 -15.64 23.75 -15.81
C PHE A 438 -17.16 23.76 -15.92
N SER A 439 -17.81 24.62 -15.14
CA SER A 439 -19.25 24.81 -15.19
C SER A 439 -19.68 25.57 -16.46
N ALA A 440 -20.91 25.34 -16.93
CA ALA A 440 -21.40 25.88 -18.19
C ALA A 440 -21.49 27.42 -18.28
N ASP A 441 -21.49 28.13 -17.16
CA ASP A 441 -21.39 29.60 -17.07
C ASP A 441 -20.06 30.14 -17.61
N GLN A 442 -18.99 29.36 -17.52
CA GLN A 442 -17.66 29.72 -18.03
C GLN A 442 -17.56 29.62 -19.56
N PHE A 443 -18.62 29.16 -20.22
CA PHE A 443 -18.65 28.96 -21.67
C PHE A 443 -19.47 30.05 -22.37
N GLY A 444 -18.90 30.61 -23.45
CA GLY A 444 -19.62 31.44 -24.41
C GLY A 444 -20.43 30.58 -25.39
N PHE A 445 -21.46 31.15 -26.01
CA PHE A 445 -22.24 30.46 -27.04
C PHE A 445 -22.62 31.39 -28.20
N LYS A 446 -22.87 30.80 -29.38
CA LYS A 446 -23.35 31.52 -30.58
C LYS A 446 -24.51 30.79 -31.25
N GLY A 447 -25.40 31.53 -31.91
CA GLY A 447 -26.54 30.98 -32.65
C GLY A 447 -27.74 30.67 -31.76
N ALA A 448 -28.39 29.53 -31.97
CA ALA A 448 -29.66 29.15 -31.33
C ALA A 448 -29.52 28.64 -29.87
N ALA A 449 -28.34 28.75 -29.27
CA ALA A 449 -28.12 28.41 -27.88
C ALA A 449 -28.70 29.48 -26.94
N LYS A 450 -29.17 29.07 -25.75
CA LYS A 450 -29.70 29.97 -24.72
C LYS A 450 -29.14 29.60 -23.36
N ARG A 451 -28.76 30.59 -22.56
CA ARG A 451 -28.45 30.37 -21.15
C ARG A 451 -29.73 29.96 -20.43
N VAL A 452 -29.64 28.94 -19.59
CA VAL A 452 -30.72 28.47 -18.70
C VAL A 452 -30.15 28.32 -17.29
N ASP A 453 -31.02 28.22 -16.28
CA ASP A 453 -30.54 27.95 -14.93
C ASP A 453 -29.75 26.64 -14.89
N GLY A 454 -28.57 26.64 -14.26
CA GLY A 454 -27.66 25.50 -14.23
C GLY A 454 -27.03 25.08 -15.57
N GLY A 455 -27.18 25.81 -16.68
CA GLY A 455 -26.45 25.46 -17.91
C GLY A 455 -26.71 26.25 -19.20
N ILE A 456 -26.39 25.63 -20.34
CA ILE A 456 -26.68 26.15 -21.68
C ILE A 456 -27.58 25.16 -22.41
N LEU A 457 -28.73 25.65 -22.86
CA LEU A 457 -29.59 24.94 -23.78
C LEU A 457 -29.08 25.08 -25.21
N LEU A 458 -28.77 23.97 -25.85
CA LEU A 458 -28.32 23.89 -27.25
C LEU A 458 -29.46 23.32 -28.10
N ASP A 459 -30.03 24.12 -29.01
CA ASP A 459 -31.16 23.71 -29.85
C ASP A 459 -30.81 23.81 -31.35
N ALA A 460 -30.59 22.66 -31.98
CA ALA A 460 -30.17 22.57 -33.39
C ALA A 460 -31.13 21.76 -34.27
N ARG A 461 -32.43 21.77 -33.94
CA ARG A 461 -33.46 20.96 -34.61
C ARG A 461 -33.89 21.47 -36.00
N ASN A 462 -33.63 22.74 -36.33
CA ASN A 462 -34.04 23.36 -37.60
C ASN A 462 -32.82 23.88 -38.39
N LEU A 463 -32.34 23.11 -39.39
CA LEU A 463 -31.95 23.58 -40.74
C LEU A 463 -31.12 22.53 -41.52
N ALA A 464 -31.59 22.28 -42.73
CA ALA A 464 -30.96 21.45 -43.75
C ALA A 464 -29.72 22.13 -44.37
N SER A 465 -28.77 21.30 -44.83
CA SER A 465 -27.60 21.58 -45.68
C SER A 465 -26.50 22.57 -45.20
N ALA A 466 -25.31 22.03 -44.86
CA ALA A 466 -24.00 22.48 -45.36
C ALA A 466 -22.84 21.61 -44.80
N ILE A 467 -22.09 20.99 -45.70
CA ILE A 467 -20.82 20.27 -45.50
C ILE A 467 -19.69 21.23 -45.96
N GLY A 468 -18.59 21.33 -45.23
CA GLY A 468 -17.35 21.96 -45.75
C GLY A 468 -16.46 22.63 -44.70
N LEU A 469 -15.17 22.26 -44.71
CA LEU A 469 -14.10 22.71 -43.83
C LEU A 469 -13.68 24.18 -44.06
N ARG A 470 -13.17 24.77 -42.97
CA ARG A 470 -12.47 26.06 -42.82
C ARG A 470 -13.33 27.33 -42.66
N SER A 471 -13.15 27.89 -41.47
CA SER A 471 -13.38 29.26 -41.02
C SER A 471 -14.81 29.65 -40.62
N ARG A 472 -14.90 30.07 -39.34
CA ARG A 472 -16.02 30.71 -38.62
C ARG A 472 -17.06 29.77 -38.00
N ALA A 473 -17.21 29.90 -36.68
CA ALA A 473 -17.99 29.04 -35.79
C ALA A 473 -19.44 28.78 -36.26
N ARG A 474 -19.90 27.53 -36.11
CA ARG A 474 -21.26 27.05 -36.46
C ARG A 474 -22.35 27.62 -35.53
N ARG A 475 -23.61 27.74 -36.03
CA ARG A 475 -24.79 28.05 -35.20
C ARG A 475 -25.05 26.90 -34.20
N GLY A 476 -25.18 27.20 -32.90
CA GLY A 476 -25.35 26.20 -31.83
C GLY A 476 -24.03 25.74 -31.18
N ALA A 477 -22.93 26.47 -31.41
CA ALA A 477 -21.63 26.17 -30.83
C ALA A 477 -21.46 26.82 -29.45
N THR A 478 -20.85 26.07 -28.54
CA THR A 478 -20.41 26.54 -27.22
C THR A 478 -18.89 26.50 -27.16
N THR A 479 -18.24 27.58 -26.73
CA THR A 479 -16.79 27.72 -26.60
C THR A 479 -16.40 27.93 -25.13
N GLY A 480 -15.49 27.12 -24.61
CA GLY A 480 -15.09 27.11 -23.20
C GLY A 480 -13.91 27.99 -22.82
N PRO A 481 -13.57 28.03 -21.53
CA PRO A 481 -12.45 28.81 -21.01
C PRO A 481 -11.12 28.30 -21.56
N ASN A 482 -10.25 29.23 -21.96
CA ASN A 482 -8.90 28.94 -22.42
C ASN A 482 -7.98 28.65 -21.23
N ARG A 483 -7.46 27.43 -21.12
CA ARG A 483 -6.53 27.05 -20.04
C ARG A 483 -5.31 26.31 -20.54
N ARG A 484 -4.19 26.54 -19.86
CA ARG A 484 -2.95 25.79 -20.04
C ARG A 484 -3.04 24.55 -19.16
N LEU A 485 -2.96 23.37 -19.76
CA LEU A 485 -2.76 22.11 -19.06
C LEU A 485 -1.28 21.71 -19.18
N THR A 486 -0.81 20.88 -18.25
CA THR A 486 0.50 20.24 -18.35
C THR A 486 0.45 19.18 -19.46
N PRO A 487 1.56 18.93 -20.19
CA PRO A 487 1.60 17.87 -21.19
C PRO A 487 1.26 16.50 -20.58
N GLY A 488 0.41 15.72 -21.24
CA GLY A 488 -0.06 14.43 -20.74
C GLY A 488 -1.35 13.96 -21.41
N ASN A 489 -1.83 12.77 -21.06
CA ASN A 489 -3.11 12.27 -21.54
C ASN A 489 -4.23 12.71 -20.60
N TYR A 490 -5.40 12.98 -21.15
CA TYR A 490 -6.56 13.49 -20.43
C TYR A 490 -7.82 12.78 -20.87
N LEU A 491 -8.69 12.46 -19.93
CA LEU A 491 -10.09 12.14 -20.17
C LEU A 491 -10.92 13.40 -19.99
N VAL A 492 -11.72 13.73 -20.99
CA VAL A 492 -12.63 14.87 -20.97
C VAL A 492 -14.06 14.37 -21.04
N LYS A 493 -14.79 14.60 -19.95
CA LYS A 493 -16.18 14.22 -19.76
C LYS A 493 -17.07 15.43 -19.97
N PHE A 494 -18.06 15.32 -20.84
CA PHE A 494 -19.03 16.38 -21.12
C PHE A 494 -20.35 16.07 -20.41
N ASP A 495 -20.76 16.95 -19.50
CA ASP A 495 -22.02 16.82 -18.78
C ASP A 495 -23.16 17.35 -19.65
N LEU A 496 -23.80 16.43 -20.38
CA LEU A 496 -24.85 16.73 -21.34
C LEU A 496 -26.10 15.91 -21.05
N VAL A 497 -27.24 16.58 -20.91
CA VAL A 497 -28.57 15.96 -20.73
C VAL A 497 -29.38 16.12 -22.01
N ASP A 498 -29.87 15.01 -22.57
CA ASP A 498 -30.77 15.03 -23.71
C ASP A 498 -32.20 15.34 -23.27
N LEU A 499 -32.76 16.46 -23.76
CA LEU A 499 -34.06 16.96 -23.29
C LEU A 499 -35.25 16.44 -24.10
N LYS A 500 -35.02 15.91 -25.31
CA LYS A 500 -36.07 15.34 -26.16
C LYS A 500 -35.44 14.20 -26.93
N GLN A 501 -35.87 12.97 -26.70
CA GLN A 501 -35.37 11.73 -27.30
C GLN A 501 -35.55 11.65 -28.84
N ASP A 502 -35.02 12.62 -29.58
CA ASP A 502 -35.10 12.69 -31.04
C ASP A 502 -34.21 11.60 -31.66
N PRO A 503 -34.75 10.66 -32.47
CA PRO A 503 -34.02 9.48 -32.92
C PRO A 503 -32.90 9.74 -33.96
N GLY A 504 -32.72 10.99 -34.42
CA GLY A 504 -31.83 11.34 -35.54
C GLY A 504 -30.67 12.32 -35.25
N GLY A 505 -30.38 12.62 -33.99
CA GLY A 505 -29.38 13.64 -33.60
C GLY A 505 -27.96 13.10 -33.34
N GLY A 506 -26.96 13.99 -33.37
CA GLY A 506 -25.58 13.69 -33.00
C GLY A 506 -24.80 14.92 -32.51
N ILE A 507 -23.71 14.69 -31.77
CA ILE A 507 -22.83 15.76 -31.26
C ILE A 507 -21.47 15.61 -31.91
N THR A 508 -20.86 16.73 -32.27
CA THR A 508 -19.44 16.82 -32.58
C THR A 508 -18.77 17.58 -31.44
N LEU A 509 -17.80 16.93 -30.81
CA LEU A 509 -16.97 17.50 -29.75
C LEU A 509 -15.61 17.84 -30.37
N ASP A 510 -15.22 19.09 -30.27
CA ASP A 510 -13.96 19.61 -30.76
C ASP A 510 -13.15 20.10 -29.55
N VAL A 511 -11.92 19.62 -29.40
CA VAL A 511 -10.97 20.21 -28.47
C VAL A 511 -9.71 20.59 -29.23
N THR A 512 -9.27 21.82 -29.05
CA THR A 512 -8.13 22.39 -29.78
C THR A 512 -7.12 22.93 -28.79
N ASP A 513 -5.84 22.67 -29.03
CA ASP A 513 -4.73 23.26 -28.26
C ASP A 513 -4.17 24.54 -28.93
N GLY A 514 -4.77 24.95 -30.05
CA GLY A 514 -4.36 26.12 -30.84
C GLY A 514 -3.47 25.77 -32.03
N SER A 515 -2.85 24.58 -32.02
CA SER A 515 -2.00 24.04 -33.10
C SER A 515 -2.68 22.87 -33.82
N ASN A 516 -3.46 22.06 -33.09
CA ASN A 516 -4.19 20.89 -33.56
C ASN A 516 -5.66 20.95 -33.08
N VAL A 517 -6.58 20.45 -33.91
CA VAL A 517 -8.00 20.27 -33.54
C VAL A 517 -8.29 18.77 -33.52
N LEU A 518 -8.63 18.24 -32.34
CA LEU A 518 -9.18 16.91 -32.18
C LEU A 518 -10.70 16.99 -32.27
N THR A 519 -11.24 16.50 -33.39
CA THR A 519 -12.67 16.42 -33.65
C THR A 519 -13.14 14.99 -33.46
N ARG A 520 -14.10 14.77 -32.55
CA ARG A 520 -14.77 13.48 -32.37
C ARG A 520 -16.26 13.63 -32.62
N HIS A 521 -16.78 12.81 -33.53
CA HIS A 521 -18.23 12.67 -33.68
C HIS A 521 -18.73 11.60 -32.70
N VAL A 522 -19.61 11.99 -31.80
CA VAL A 522 -20.24 11.08 -30.85
C VAL A 522 -21.67 10.84 -31.31
N PRO A 523 -21.98 9.65 -31.88
CA PRO A 523 -23.35 9.31 -32.22
C PRO A 523 -24.19 9.21 -30.94
N LYS A 524 -25.47 9.57 -31.04
CA LYS A 524 -26.42 9.45 -29.92
C LYS A 524 -26.48 7.99 -29.44
N ARG A 525 -25.95 7.71 -28.24
CA ARG A 525 -25.97 6.40 -27.58
C ARG A 525 -26.44 6.56 -26.13
N LYS A 526 -26.97 5.47 -25.54
CA LYS A 526 -27.16 5.37 -24.08
C LYS A 526 -25.78 5.18 -23.43
N GLY A 527 -25.24 6.22 -22.79
CA GLY A 527 -23.95 6.21 -22.08
C GLY A 527 -23.41 7.63 -21.84
N PRO A 528 -22.37 7.80 -21.00
CA PRO A 528 -21.75 9.10 -20.74
C PRO A 528 -21.03 9.64 -21.99
N TRP A 529 -21.02 10.97 -22.16
CA TRP A 529 -20.41 11.63 -23.32
C TRP A 529 -18.94 11.96 -23.05
N GLU A 530 -18.03 11.06 -23.42
CA GLU A 530 -16.61 11.13 -23.05
C GLU A 530 -15.65 11.20 -24.25
N MET A 531 -14.52 11.88 -24.08
CA MET A 531 -13.45 11.99 -25.08
C MET A 531 -12.07 11.85 -24.44
N HIS A 532 -11.22 10.99 -25.01
CA HIS A 532 -9.80 10.92 -24.64
C HIS A 532 -9.02 11.94 -25.46
N LEU A 533 -8.08 12.62 -24.82
CA LEU A 533 -7.26 13.70 -25.35
C LEU A 533 -5.81 13.46 -24.99
N ASP A 534 -4.94 13.39 -25.99
CA ASP A 534 -3.49 13.39 -25.79
C ASP A 534 -2.98 14.83 -25.98
N VAL A 535 -2.50 15.46 -24.90
CA VAL A 535 -2.02 16.84 -24.88
C VAL A 535 -0.50 16.83 -24.94
N ARG A 536 0.05 17.23 -26.09
CA ARG A 536 1.49 17.18 -26.37
C ARG A 536 2.30 18.29 -25.67
N PRO A 537 3.64 18.15 -25.54
CA PRO A 537 4.51 19.17 -24.94
C PRO A 537 4.41 20.57 -25.56
N ASP A 538 4.10 20.63 -26.85
CA ASP A 538 4.03 21.86 -27.65
C ASP A 538 2.60 22.43 -27.71
N ALA A 539 1.65 21.78 -27.02
CA ALA A 539 0.25 22.15 -27.02
C ALA A 539 0.06 23.53 -26.35
N GLY A 540 -0.60 24.43 -27.07
CA GLY A 540 -1.01 25.73 -26.55
C GLY A 540 -2.22 25.63 -25.61
N LYS A 541 -2.96 26.74 -25.50
CA LYS A 541 -4.16 26.84 -24.64
C LYS A 541 -5.26 25.92 -25.18
N LEU A 542 -5.85 25.09 -24.32
CA LEU A 542 -7.00 24.26 -24.69
C LEU A 542 -8.27 25.10 -24.73
N GLU A 543 -9.00 25.00 -25.84
CA GLU A 543 -10.34 25.54 -26.04
C GLU A 543 -11.30 24.38 -26.31
N PHE A 544 -12.35 24.28 -25.47
CA PHE A 544 -13.41 23.28 -25.61
C PHE A 544 -14.51 23.82 -26.52
N ARG A 545 -14.90 23.04 -27.53
CA ARG A 545 -15.95 23.40 -28.49
C ARG A 545 -16.97 22.28 -28.60
N ILE A 546 -18.24 22.62 -28.37
CA ILE A 546 -19.35 21.66 -28.48
C ILE A 546 -20.23 22.09 -29.65
N HIS A 547 -20.46 21.16 -30.59
CA HIS A 547 -21.31 21.37 -31.75
C HIS A 547 -22.45 20.35 -31.76
N VAL A 548 -23.69 20.85 -31.77
CA VAL A 548 -24.89 19.99 -31.75
C VAL A 548 -25.56 20.01 -33.12
N ARG A 549 -25.97 18.84 -33.63
CA ARG A 549 -26.73 18.71 -34.89
C ARG A 549 -27.93 17.79 -34.70
N GLY A 550 -29.13 18.29 -35.05
CA GLY A 550 -30.35 17.49 -35.01
C GLY A 550 -30.75 17.01 -33.60
N ALA A 551 -30.31 17.71 -32.56
CA ALA A 551 -30.60 17.39 -31.17
C ALA A 551 -30.86 18.66 -30.35
N ARG A 552 -31.53 18.48 -29.19
CA ARG A 552 -31.72 19.52 -28.19
C ARG A 552 -31.16 19.05 -26.85
N LEU A 553 -30.11 19.71 -26.39
CA LEU A 553 -29.31 19.28 -25.24
C LEU A 553 -29.21 20.37 -24.18
N TRP A 554 -29.10 19.95 -22.93
CA TRP A 554 -28.71 20.80 -21.82
C TRP A 554 -27.28 20.49 -21.42
N PHE A 555 -26.40 21.45 -21.63
CA PHE A 555 -24.99 21.37 -21.24
C PHE A 555 -24.76 21.98 -19.86
N CYS A 556 -24.21 21.20 -18.94
CA CYS A 556 -23.96 21.59 -17.55
C CYS A 556 -22.49 21.91 -17.27
N GLY A 557 -21.55 21.32 -18.01
CA GLY A 557 -20.12 21.56 -17.83
C GLY A 557 -19.23 20.51 -18.48
N VAL A 558 -17.91 20.68 -18.30
CA VAL A 558 -16.88 19.74 -18.74
C VAL A 558 -15.99 19.40 -17.56
N THR A 559 -15.69 18.12 -17.36
CA THR A 559 -14.64 17.68 -16.43
C THR A 559 -13.45 17.20 -17.23
N VAL A 560 -12.27 17.73 -16.92
CA VAL A 560 -11.00 17.33 -17.51
C VAL A 560 -10.20 16.64 -16.43
N GLU A 561 -9.78 15.42 -16.70
CA GLU A 561 -9.09 14.56 -15.75
C GLU A 561 -7.84 14.05 -16.44
N ARG A 562 -6.65 14.30 -15.87
CA ARG A 562 -5.43 13.73 -16.44
C ARG A 562 -5.46 12.22 -16.20
N ILE A 563 -5.11 11.45 -17.22
CA ILE A 563 -5.05 9.99 -17.21
C ILE A 563 -3.64 9.55 -17.60
N ASP A 564 -3.12 8.50 -16.98
CA ASP A 564 -1.93 7.82 -17.49
C ASP A 564 -2.38 6.79 -18.54
N LEU A 565 -2.08 7.05 -19.81
CA LEU A 565 -2.25 6.06 -20.87
C LEU A 565 -0.97 5.21 -20.96
N THR A 566 -0.77 4.35 -19.97
CA THR A 566 0.05 3.14 -20.10
C THR A 566 -0.82 1.88 -20.20
N ALA A 567 -2.10 2.05 -20.52
CA ALA A 567 -3.10 0.98 -20.69
C ALA A 567 -3.09 0.35 -22.09
#